data_AF-A0A944BZW8-F1
#
_entry.id   AF-A0A944BZW8-F1
#
_cell.length_a   1.000
_cell.length_b   1.000
_cell.length_c   1.000
_cell.angle_alpha   90.00
_cell.angle_beta   90.00
_cell.angle_gamma   90.00
#
_symmetry.space_group_name_H-M   'P 1'
#
loop_
_entity.id
_entity.type
_entity.pdbx_description
1 polymer ?
#
loop_
_entity_poly.entity_id
_entity_poly.type
_entity_poly.pdbx_seq_one_letter_code
_entity_poly.pdbx_strand_id
1 'polypeptide(L)'
;GFVKGDSAVIELPRYGSKLRLSDASIPIENSIISFNDFGIKGLNGKVAKMNGEVNIGTMDMDLRVNGKNIQFIGSEQRSYSEVFGKGFADISAKISSKASAMQMDAKLSLLTGSNITYVLQSDVNDLTSSTVDEDMVRFVNPSDSTGGSPLLTTDAASASSDINIDITIQQGVKINAFLSPDGKDRVNVDGSGRLRYSIDFAGKDNMVGVYTIESGSVRYTPPVISRKIFSINSGSSITWNGDVLNPQLNLVGEQTTRASVTGADGKSKLVNFLITAKIANTLKKMDLTFDISTEDDMTVKNEIQGMTDVQRSNVAMNMLLYNSYSGTSSAGNFNLSTTGALYSFLQSQINSWAASTLKGVDLSFGINQFGGKTDGSTTQTSYSYRLSKSLFNDRFKIVVGGEYSTAATSEQNISNNLISDISLEYSLNDTGSRYLRLFRHTGWESVLEGEVTEMGVGFVMKRKAPTLKMLFRSFKPRFLRRDSVKTELPTDSVPMIEDKKEETDETK
;
A
#
# COMPACT_ATOMS: atom_id res chain seq x y z
N GLY A 1 27.29 -14.01 43.85
CA GLY A 1 27.64 -12.71 43.21
C GLY A 1 26.36 -11.94 42.95
N PHE A 2 26.42 -10.74 42.38
CA PHE A 2 25.23 -10.01 41.96
C PHE A 2 25.45 -9.32 40.61
N VAL A 3 24.40 -9.20 39.81
CA VAL A 3 24.39 -8.41 38.59
C VAL A 3 23.54 -7.18 38.84
N LYS A 4 24.15 -5.99 38.71
CA LYS A 4 23.45 -4.72 38.79
C LYS A 4 23.55 -4.02 37.45
N GLY A 5 22.42 -3.83 36.78
CA GLY A 5 22.35 -2.99 35.59
C GLY A 5 22.24 -1.53 36.01
N ASP A 6 23.11 -0.67 35.48
CA ASP A 6 23.02 0.79 35.68
C ASP A 6 22.02 1.43 34.70
N SER A 7 21.84 0.80 33.53
CA SER A 7 20.88 1.21 32.50
C SER A 7 20.53 0.06 31.54
N ALA A 8 20.00 -1.05 32.06
CA ALA A 8 19.65 -2.19 31.21
C ALA A 8 18.33 -1.94 30.45
N VAL A 9 18.35 -2.15 29.13
CA VAL A 9 17.22 -1.89 28.23
C VAL A 9 16.97 -3.11 27.34
N ILE A 10 15.72 -3.54 27.26
CA ILE A 10 15.27 -4.50 26.24
C ILE A 10 14.83 -3.68 25.03
N GLU A 11 15.62 -3.75 23.95
CA GLU A 11 15.24 -3.18 22.66
C GLU A 11 14.52 -4.23 21.82
N LEU A 12 13.35 -3.84 21.31
CA LEU A 12 12.52 -4.63 20.41
C LEU A 12 12.41 -3.86 19.08
N PRO A 13 13.41 -3.94 18.19
CA PRO A 13 13.51 -3.06 17.01
C PRO A 13 12.29 -3.14 16.08
N ARG A 14 11.75 -4.35 15.89
CA ARG A 14 10.56 -4.61 15.05
C ARG A 14 9.28 -3.95 15.58
N TYR A 15 9.19 -3.80 16.91
CA TYR A 15 8.06 -3.18 17.61
C TYR A 15 8.35 -1.73 18.03
N GLY A 16 9.55 -1.23 17.73
CA GLY A 16 10.03 0.10 18.10
C GLY A 16 10.09 0.38 19.60
N SER A 17 10.01 -0.64 20.45
CA SER A 17 9.91 -0.50 21.90
C SER A 17 11.27 -0.63 22.59
N LYS A 18 11.52 0.25 23.57
CA LYS A 18 12.66 0.16 24.50
C LYS A 18 12.13 0.07 25.93
N LEU A 19 12.13 -1.13 26.52
CA LEU A 19 11.67 -1.33 27.90
C LEU A 19 12.86 -1.25 28.84
N ARG A 20 12.78 -0.41 29.88
CA ARG A 20 13.86 -0.26 30.86
C ARG A 20 13.69 -1.26 31.99
N LEU A 21 14.77 -1.95 32.33
CA LEU A 21 14.81 -2.83 33.49
C LEU A 21 15.14 -2.03 34.75
N SER A 22 14.74 -2.52 35.91
CA SER A 22 15.06 -1.93 37.21
C SER A 22 16.57 -2.00 37.48
N ASP A 23 17.10 -0.99 38.16
CA ASP A 23 18.51 -0.91 38.59
C ASP A 23 18.79 -1.74 39.85
N ALA A 24 17.81 -2.56 40.27
CA ALA A 24 17.90 -3.46 41.40
C ALA A 24 18.99 -4.51 41.16
N SER A 25 19.79 -4.75 42.20
CA SER A 25 20.81 -5.79 42.20
C SER A 25 20.14 -7.17 42.15
N ILE A 26 20.47 -7.95 41.13
CA ILE A 26 19.94 -9.30 40.95
C ILE A 26 20.97 -10.28 41.54
N PRO A 27 20.66 -10.97 42.65
CA PRO A 27 21.58 -11.94 43.22
C PRO A 27 21.73 -13.14 42.29
N ILE A 28 22.98 -13.61 42.14
CA ILE A 28 23.33 -14.85 41.47
C ILE A 28 24.00 -15.76 42.49
N GLU A 29 23.34 -16.84 42.83
CA GLU A 29 23.84 -17.85 43.77
C GLU A 29 23.77 -19.22 43.10
N ASN A 30 24.90 -19.92 43.01
CA ASN A 30 24.98 -21.27 42.45
C ASN A 30 24.34 -21.40 41.05
N SER A 31 24.60 -20.43 40.16
CA SER A 31 24.03 -20.35 38.80
C SER A 31 22.51 -20.11 38.75
N ILE A 32 21.87 -19.80 39.88
CA ILE A 32 20.47 -19.40 39.97
C ILE A 32 20.39 -17.88 40.08
N ILE A 33 19.62 -17.28 39.19
CA ILE A 33 19.19 -15.89 39.24
C ILE A 33 17.84 -15.86 39.94
N SER A 34 17.74 -15.19 41.09
CA SER A 34 16.46 -15.02 41.79
C SER A 34 15.94 -13.60 41.61
N PHE A 35 14.73 -13.48 41.07
CA PHE A 35 14.00 -12.24 40.93
C PHE A 35 13.00 -12.10 42.08
N ASN A 36 13.15 -11.05 42.87
CA ASN A 36 12.20 -10.68 43.92
C ASN A 36 11.70 -9.26 43.67
N ASP A 37 10.41 -9.16 43.33
CA ASP A 37 9.72 -7.94 42.93
C ASP A 37 10.46 -7.12 41.86
N PHE A 38 11.10 -7.82 40.91
CA PHE A 38 11.95 -7.19 39.92
C PHE A 38 11.09 -6.38 38.93
N GLY A 39 11.37 -5.08 38.85
CA GLY A 39 10.59 -4.14 38.05
C GLY A 39 11.00 -4.11 36.58
N ILE A 40 10.02 -4.25 35.69
CA ILE A 40 10.13 -3.98 34.25
C ILE A 40 9.29 -2.73 33.97
N LYS A 41 9.94 -1.61 33.63
CA LYS A 41 9.29 -0.32 33.47
C LYS A 41 8.80 -0.13 32.03
N GLY A 42 7.49 0.03 31.88
CA GLY A 42 6.84 0.42 30.63
C GLY A 42 7.11 1.88 30.26
N LEU A 43 6.75 2.26 29.04
CA LEU A 43 7.03 3.60 28.50
C LEU A 43 6.27 4.72 29.21
N ASN A 44 5.14 4.41 29.84
CA ASN A 44 4.36 5.31 30.68
C ASN A 44 4.87 5.38 32.14
N GLY A 45 6.00 4.74 32.44
CA GLY A 45 6.58 4.69 33.77
C GLY A 45 5.93 3.72 34.75
N LYS A 46 4.87 3.01 34.36
CA LYS A 46 4.28 1.92 35.15
C LYS A 46 5.20 0.70 35.13
N VAL A 47 5.17 -0.09 36.19
CA VAL A 47 6.11 -1.19 36.40
C VAL A 47 5.36 -2.51 36.44
N ALA A 48 5.78 -3.46 35.59
CA ALA A 48 5.43 -4.86 35.72
C ALA A 48 6.42 -5.53 36.68
N LYS A 49 5.93 -6.40 37.54
CA LYS A 49 6.72 -7.09 38.57
C LYS A 49 6.98 -8.51 38.12
N MET A 50 8.24 -8.93 38.18
CA MET A 50 8.69 -10.28 37.88
C MET A 50 9.23 -10.92 39.16
N ASN A 51 8.77 -12.13 39.45
CA ASN A 51 9.21 -12.94 40.58
C ASN A 51 9.56 -14.34 40.11
N GLY A 52 10.54 -14.97 40.74
CA GLY A 52 10.90 -16.36 40.48
C GLY A 52 12.37 -16.56 40.21
N GLU A 53 12.72 -17.70 39.61
CA GLU A 53 14.10 -18.14 39.50
C GLU A 53 14.42 -18.62 38.10
N VAL A 54 15.68 -18.40 37.69
CA VAL A 54 16.24 -18.91 36.44
C VAL A 54 17.58 -19.56 36.75
N ASN A 55 17.73 -20.85 36.47
CA ASN A 55 19.00 -21.53 36.50
C ASN A 55 19.69 -21.36 35.16
N ILE A 56 20.78 -20.58 35.12
CA ILE A 56 21.53 -20.30 33.89
C ILE A 56 22.26 -21.56 33.38
N GLY A 57 22.58 -22.49 34.26
CA GLY A 57 23.29 -23.73 33.90
C GLY A 57 22.40 -24.74 33.17
N THR A 58 21.15 -24.89 33.61
CA THR A 58 20.19 -25.85 33.01
C THR A 58 19.15 -25.18 32.10
N MET A 59 19.09 -23.85 32.09
CA MET A 59 18.02 -23.05 31.47
C MET A 59 16.62 -23.37 32.02
N ASP A 60 16.53 -23.97 33.22
CA ASP A 60 15.27 -24.17 33.93
C ASP A 60 14.81 -22.84 34.54
N MET A 61 13.51 -22.56 34.46
CA MET A 61 12.93 -21.34 35.02
C MET A 61 11.56 -21.61 35.65
N ASP A 62 11.20 -20.83 36.66
CA ASP A 62 9.82 -20.65 37.15
C ASP A 62 9.66 -19.16 37.44
N LEU A 63 8.99 -18.45 36.54
CA LEU A 63 8.80 -17.01 36.58
C LEU A 63 7.32 -16.67 36.58
N ARG A 64 6.97 -15.66 37.37
CA ARG A 64 5.66 -15.03 37.40
C ARG A 64 5.81 -13.55 37.10
N VAL A 65 5.11 -13.07 36.08
CA VAL A 65 5.11 -11.66 35.66
C VAL A 65 3.70 -11.10 35.83
N ASN A 66 3.57 -9.96 36.50
CA ASN A 66 2.31 -9.25 36.68
C ASN A 66 2.48 -7.75 36.42
N GLY A 67 1.71 -7.19 35.51
CA GLY A 67 1.71 -5.77 35.19
C GLY A 67 0.30 -5.26 34.98
N LYS A 68 0.03 -4.03 35.44
CA LYS A 68 -1.23 -3.34 35.18
C LYS A 68 -0.99 -2.04 34.44
N ASN A 69 -1.76 -1.80 33.39
CA ASN A 69 -1.70 -0.62 32.54
C ASN A 69 -0.25 -0.31 32.09
N ILE A 70 0.44 -1.32 31.58
CA ILE A 70 1.80 -1.19 31.09
C ILE A 70 1.75 -0.70 29.65
N GLN A 71 2.43 0.40 29.36
CA GLN A 71 2.64 0.81 27.99
C GLN A 71 3.79 0.01 27.37
N PHE A 72 3.46 -0.92 26.47
CA PHE A 72 4.40 -1.84 25.83
C PHE A 72 4.81 -1.41 24.41
N ILE A 73 4.01 -0.56 23.76
CA ILE A 73 4.34 0.10 22.49
C ILE A 73 4.18 1.61 22.65
N GLY A 74 5.13 2.37 22.12
CA GLY A 74 5.17 3.84 22.18
C GLY A 74 6.11 4.40 21.15
N SER A 75 6.04 3.86 19.93
CA SER A 75 6.92 4.15 18.81
C SER A 75 6.17 4.88 17.69
N GLU A 76 6.85 5.81 17.04
CA GLU A 76 6.42 6.37 15.76
C GLU A 76 6.83 5.43 14.62
N GLN A 77 6.18 5.53 13.47
CA GLN A 77 6.49 4.71 12.30
C GLN A 77 7.95 4.93 11.87
N ARG A 78 8.74 3.85 11.84
CA ARG A 78 10.10 3.84 11.26
C ARG A 78 10.12 2.89 10.07
N SER A 79 11.08 3.09 9.16
CA SER A 79 11.18 2.32 7.91
C SER A 79 11.27 0.80 8.09
N TYR A 80 11.71 0.31 9.26
CA TYR A 80 11.87 -1.11 9.58
C TYR A 80 10.86 -1.62 10.63
N SER A 81 9.94 -0.77 11.11
CA SER A 81 8.99 -1.17 12.15
C SER A 81 7.78 -1.87 11.53
N GLU A 82 7.56 -3.12 11.93
CA GLU A 82 6.37 -3.90 11.56
C GLU A 82 5.16 -3.46 12.39
N VAL A 83 5.38 -3.00 13.62
CA VAL A 83 4.33 -2.50 14.50
C VAL A 83 4.75 -1.19 15.15
N PHE A 84 3.84 -0.22 15.20
CA PHE A 84 4.05 1.05 15.90
C PHE A 84 2.75 1.59 16.51
N GLY A 85 2.86 2.70 17.25
CA GLY A 85 1.73 3.38 17.87
C GLY A 85 1.82 3.43 19.40
N LYS A 86 0.68 3.31 20.08
CA LYS A 86 0.58 3.31 21.55
C LYS A 86 -0.20 2.08 22.00
N GLY A 87 0.41 1.18 22.76
CA GLY A 87 -0.24 -0.02 23.27
C GLY A 87 -0.20 -0.07 24.78
N PHE A 88 -1.35 -0.27 25.44
CA PHE A 88 -1.49 -0.41 26.89
C PHE A 88 -2.11 -1.75 27.22
N ALA A 89 -1.50 -2.51 28.14
CA ALA A 89 -2.03 -3.82 28.52
C ALA A 89 -1.90 -4.11 30.01
N ASP A 90 -2.85 -4.90 30.51
CA ASP A 90 -2.66 -5.71 31.72
C ASP A 90 -2.08 -7.06 31.31
N ILE A 91 -1.07 -7.53 32.05
CA ILE A 91 -0.33 -8.75 31.75
C ILE A 91 -0.24 -9.57 33.02
N SER A 92 -0.58 -10.86 32.93
CA SER A 92 -0.30 -11.86 33.96
C SER A 92 0.24 -13.10 33.27
N ALA A 93 1.49 -13.45 33.51
CA ALA A 93 2.12 -14.61 32.88
C ALA A 93 2.80 -15.50 33.92
N LYS A 94 2.72 -16.82 33.70
CA LYS A 94 3.54 -17.83 34.35
C LYS A 94 4.39 -18.48 33.27
N ILE A 95 5.69 -18.52 33.47
CA ILE A 95 6.65 -19.10 32.54
C ILE A 95 7.43 -20.15 33.31
N SER A 96 7.45 -21.38 32.83
CA SER A 96 8.28 -22.43 33.41
C SER A 96 9.06 -23.14 32.31
N SER A 97 10.28 -23.57 32.59
CA SER A 97 11.02 -24.44 31.69
C SER A 97 11.67 -25.57 32.43
N LYS A 98 11.80 -26.71 31.74
CA LYS A 98 12.55 -27.86 32.21
C LYS A 98 13.34 -28.46 31.05
N ALA A 99 14.65 -28.59 31.21
CA ALA A 99 15.54 -29.10 30.15
C ALA A 99 15.34 -28.37 28.81
N SER A 100 15.27 -27.04 28.87
CA SER A 100 15.06 -26.15 27.71
C SER A 100 13.70 -26.22 26.99
N ALA A 101 12.76 -27.04 27.46
CA ALA A 101 11.36 -26.98 27.00
C ALA A 101 10.63 -25.89 27.78
N MET A 102 10.14 -24.86 27.09
CA MET A 102 9.45 -23.72 27.71
C MET A 102 7.94 -23.95 27.72
N GLN A 103 7.31 -23.64 28.84
CA GLN A 103 5.86 -23.57 29.00
C GLN A 103 5.48 -22.17 29.45
N MET A 104 4.48 -21.56 28.83
CA MET A 104 4.00 -20.24 29.19
C MET A 104 2.48 -20.20 29.20
N ASP A 105 1.91 -19.79 30.32
CA ASP A 105 0.49 -19.45 30.43
C ASP A 105 0.38 -17.94 30.68
N ALA A 106 -0.26 -17.22 29.77
CA ALA A 106 -0.40 -15.78 29.85
C ALA A 106 -1.86 -15.32 29.68
N LYS A 107 -2.20 -14.25 30.40
CA LYS A 107 -3.40 -13.46 30.20
C LYS A 107 -2.96 -12.06 29.80
N LEU A 108 -3.44 -11.63 28.63
CA LEU A 108 -3.17 -10.32 28.06
C LEU A 108 -4.50 -9.58 27.89
N SER A 109 -4.66 -8.44 28.55
CA SER A 109 -5.82 -7.56 28.32
C SER A 109 -5.37 -6.26 27.70
N LEU A 110 -5.68 -6.07 26.42
CA LEU A 110 -5.40 -4.85 25.68
C LEU A 110 -6.43 -3.79 26.08
N LEU A 111 -5.95 -2.66 26.61
CA LEU A 111 -6.76 -1.65 27.27
C LEU A 111 -7.24 -0.56 26.30
N THR A 112 -8.41 0.01 26.60
CA THR A 112 -8.96 1.19 25.91
C THR A 112 -7.93 2.32 25.82
N GLY A 113 -7.88 3.00 24.67
CA GLY A 113 -6.88 4.04 24.39
C GLY A 113 -5.60 3.50 23.74
N SER A 114 -5.48 2.18 23.58
CA SER A 114 -4.50 1.58 22.69
C SER A 114 -4.84 1.90 21.23
N ASN A 115 -3.82 2.32 20.48
CA ASN A 115 -3.85 2.56 19.05
C ASN A 115 -2.59 1.95 18.43
N ILE A 116 -2.75 0.74 17.91
CA ILE A 116 -1.67 -0.09 17.38
C ILE A 116 -1.81 -0.14 15.87
N THR A 117 -0.72 0.04 15.15
CA THR A 117 -0.67 -0.08 13.70
C THR A 117 0.34 -1.13 13.30
N TYR A 118 -0.12 -2.13 12.55
CA TYR A 118 0.71 -3.09 11.84
C TYR A 118 0.99 -2.58 10.43
N VAL A 119 2.21 -2.76 9.94
CA VAL A 119 2.60 -2.44 8.56
C VAL A 119 2.92 -3.75 7.86
N LEU A 120 2.15 -4.06 6.83
CA LEU A 120 2.49 -5.16 5.93
C LEU A 120 3.76 -4.75 5.17
N GLN A 121 4.89 -5.34 5.56
CA GLN A 121 6.13 -5.19 4.82
C GLN A 121 6.02 -6.04 3.56
N SER A 122 6.17 -5.42 2.39
CA SER A 122 6.03 -6.07 1.09
C SER A 122 7.12 -7.12 0.80
N ASP A 123 8.09 -7.27 1.69
CA ASP A 123 9.30 -8.08 1.48
C ASP A 123 9.11 -9.57 1.82
N VAL A 124 7.90 -10.03 2.18
CA VAL A 124 7.65 -11.45 2.49
C VAL A 124 7.14 -12.30 1.31
N ASN A 125 6.97 -11.71 0.12
CA ASN A 125 6.52 -12.42 -1.08
C ASN A 125 7.52 -12.46 -2.25
N ASP A 126 8.72 -11.89 -2.12
CA ASP A 126 9.77 -12.02 -3.14
C ASP A 126 10.73 -13.21 -2.88
N LEU A 127 10.43 -14.04 -1.87
CA LEU A 127 11.24 -15.21 -1.48
C LEU A 127 10.45 -16.54 -1.41
N THR A 128 9.14 -16.53 -1.63
CA THR A 128 8.31 -17.76 -1.65
C THR A 128 7.88 -18.21 -3.06
N SER A 129 8.25 -17.47 -4.11
CA SER A 129 8.40 -18.05 -5.45
C SER A 129 9.75 -18.75 -5.58
N SER A 130 10.03 -19.66 -4.64
CA SER A 130 11.13 -20.61 -4.71
C SER A 130 10.61 -21.95 -5.20
N THR A 131 10.07 -21.97 -6.43
CA THR A 131 10.40 -23.06 -7.36
C THR A 131 11.70 -22.65 -8.06
N VAL A 132 12.77 -22.57 -7.27
CA VAL A 132 14.13 -22.52 -7.79
C VAL A 132 14.63 -23.95 -7.61
N ASP A 133 14.88 -24.62 -8.73
CA ASP A 133 15.46 -25.95 -8.82
C ASP A 133 16.57 -26.13 -7.77
N GLU A 134 16.56 -27.28 -7.09
CA GLU A 134 17.48 -27.69 -6.01
C GLU A 134 18.98 -27.76 -6.42
N ASP A 135 19.38 -27.26 -7.59
CA ASP A 135 20.70 -27.51 -8.17
C ASP A 135 21.44 -26.26 -8.68
N MET A 136 21.27 -25.10 -8.02
CA MET A 136 22.05 -23.91 -8.34
C MET A 136 22.98 -23.47 -7.19
N VAL A 137 24.26 -23.78 -7.34
CA VAL A 137 25.35 -23.28 -6.49
C VAL A 137 25.42 -21.76 -6.59
N ARG A 138 25.16 -21.06 -5.46
CA ARG A 138 25.25 -19.60 -5.37
C ARG A 138 26.61 -19.20 -4.81
N PHE A 139 27.45 -18.58 -5.63
CA PHE A 139 28.70 -17.98 -5.19
C PHE A 139 28.42 -16.64 -4.49
N VAL A 140 28.70 -16.56 -3.19
CA VAL A 140 28.75 -15.29 -2.45
C VAL A 140 30.14 -14.68 -2.59
N ASN A 141 30.20 -13.39 -2.91
CA ASN A 141 31.45 -12.63 -2.97
C ASN A 141 31.86 -12.28 -1.52
N PRO A 142 33.00 -12.77 -0.98
CA PRO A 142 33.35 -12.62 0.44
C PRO A 142 33.73 -11.19 0.89
N SER A 143 33.68 -10.22 -0.03
CA SER A 143 34.15 -8.85 0.20
C SER A 143 33.06 -7.89 0.75
N ASP A 144 31.81 -8.34 0.85
CA ASP A 144 30.67 -7.50 1.29
C ASP A 144 30.12 -7.92 2.67
N SER A 145 31.00 -8.12 3.64
CA SER A 145 30.64 -8.51 5.02
C SER A 145 30.89 -7.41 6.07
N THR A 146 31.14 -6.16 5.65
CA THR A 146 31.45 -5.05 6.58
C THR A 146 30.31 -4.05 6.80
N GLY A 147 29.06 -4.43 6.53
CA GLY A 147 27.89 -3.60 6.84
C GLY A 147 26.58 -4.32 7.21
N GLY A 148 26.51 -5.64 7.01
CA GLY A 148 25.37 -6.44 7.45
C GLY A 148 25.72 -7.16 8.75
N SER A 149 25.02 -6.86 9.84
CA SER A 149 25.04 -7.71 11.02
C SER A 149 24.81 -9.15 10.56
N PRO A 150 25.68 -10.13 10.91
CA PRO A 150 25.39 -11.51 10.61
C PRO A 150 24.06 -11.82 11.27
N LEU A 151 23.06 -12.21 10.48
CA LEU A 151 21.97 -13.01 11.02
C LEU A 151 22.67 -14.20 11.67
N LEU A 152 22.74 -14.19 13.00
CA LEU A 152 22.95 -15.42 13.74
C LEU A 152 21.75 -16.29 13.40
N THR A 153 21.86 -17.04 12.31
CA THR A 153 21.31 -18.39 12.26
C THR A 153 22.17 -19.21 13.20
N THR A 154 22.07 -18.93 14.51
CA THR A 154 22.10 -20.05 15.44
C THR A 154 21.04 -20.98 14.91
N ASP A 155 21.45 -22.17 14.47
CA ASP A 155 20.58 -23.34 14.47
C ASP A 155 19.96 -23.35 15.87
N ALA A 156 18.80 -22.71 15.99
CA ALA A 156 18.00 -22.77 17.18
C ALA A 156 17.64 -24.24 17.22
N ALA A 157 18.35 -25.01 18.06
CA ALA A 157 17.78 -26.21 18.63
C ALA A 157 16.38 -25.77 19.05
N SER A 158 15.37 -26.18 18.28
CA SER A 158 14.02 -25.64 18.34
C SER A 158 13.58 -25.74 19.79
N ALA A 159 13.64 -24.63 20.52
CA ALA A 159 13.26 -24.61 21.91
C ALA A 159 11.77 -24.91 21.90
N SER A 160 11.43 -26.16 22.19
CA SER A 160 10.06 -26.63 22.15
C SER A 160 9.30 -25.77 23.16
N SER A 161 8.30 -25.06 22.67
CA SER A 161 7.60 -24.05 23.44
C SER A 161 6.11 -24.37 23.41
N ASP A 162 5.52 -24.61 24.57
CA ASP A 162 4.08 -24.71 24.77
C ASP A 162 3.59 -23.40 25.37
N ILE A 163 2.97 -22.57 24.55
CA ILE A 163 2.54 -21.22 24.95
C ILE A 163 1.04 -21.16 24.81
N ASN A 164 0.35 -20.71 25.84
CA ASN A 164 -1.09 -20.47 25.87
C ASN A 164 -1.33 -19.02 26.31
N ILE A 165 -1.99 -18.23 25.48
CA ILE A 165 -2.28 -16.82 25.74
C ILE A 165 -3.77 -16.57 25.59
N ASP A 166 -4.43 -16.23 26.70
CA ASP A 166 -5.78 -15.69 26.69
C ASP A 166 -5.70 -14.17 26.46
N ILE A 167 -6.15 -13.71 25.30
CA ILE A 167 -6.12 -12.32 24.86
C ILE A 167 -7.54 -11.75 24.98
N THR A 168 -7.69 -10.68 25.75
CA THR A 168 -8.92 -9.88 25.81
C THR A 168 -8.65 -8.51 25.21
N ILE A 169 -9.42 -8.14 24.21
CA ILE A 169 -9.36 -6.81 23.58
C ILE A 169 -10.55 -6.01 24.10
N GLN A 170 -10.28 -4.97 24.88
CA GLN A 170 -11.33 -4.10 25.41
C GLN A 170 -11.95 -3.23 24.33
N GLN A 171 -13.17 -2.77 24.57
CA GLN A 171 -13.85 -1.80 23.74
C GLN A 171 -13.06 -0.48 23.63
N GLY A 172 -13.05 0.13 22.44
CA GLY A 172 -12.30 1.36 22.16
C GLY A 172 -10.79 1.17 21.96
N VAL A 173 -10.37 -0.06 21.65
CA VAL A 173 -9.02 -0.36 21.16
C VAL A 173 -9.00 -0.20 19.64
N LYS A 174 -8.08 0.65 19.16
CA LYS A 174 -7.84 0.89 17.73
C LYS A 174 -6.74 -0.03 17.22
N ILE A 175 -7.07 -0.85 16.24
CA ILE A 175 -6.13 -1.69 15.50
C ILE A 175 -6.14 -1.22 14.05
N ASN A 176 -4.96 -0.91 13.53
CA ASN A 176 -4.79 -0.50 12.14
C ASN A 176 -3.83 -1.46 11.45
N ALA A 177 -4.07 -1.70 10.17
CA ALA A 177 -3.19 -2.46 9.29
C ALA A 177 -2.93 -1.64 8.04
N PHE A 178 -1.68 -1.27 7.80
CA PHE A 178 -1.26 -0.68 6.53
C PHE A 178 -0.97 -1.81 5.57
N LEU A 179 -1.73 -1.86 4.48
CA LEU A 179 -1.62 -2.87 3.43
C LEU A 179 -0.51 -2.52 2.43
N SER A 180 -0.10 -1.26 2.41
CA SER A 180 1.02 -0.75 1.63
C SER A 180 2.06 -0.08 2.55
N PRO A 181 3.37 -0.18 2.26
CA PRO A 181 4.41 0.47 3.07
C PRO A 181 4.26 1.99 3.18
N ASP A 182 3.65 2.62 2.16
CA ASP A 182 3.36 4.07 2.14
C ASP A 182 2.12 4.47 2.98
N GLY A 183 1.43 3.50 3.57
CA GLY A 183 0.25 3.71 4.42
C GLY A 183 -0.97 4.29 3.69
N LYS A 184 -0.95 4.34 2.35
CA LYS A 184 -2.10 4.82 1.56
C LYS A 184 -3.25 3.82 1.60
N ASP A 185 -2.93 2.54 1.51
CA ASP A 185 -3.89 1.46 1.64
C ASP A 185 -3.85 0.95 3.07
N ARG A 186 -5.00 1.01 3.73
CA ARG A 186 -5.09 0.73 5.16
C ARG A 186 -6.47 0.30 5.59
N VAL A 187 -6.49 -0.54 6.61
CA VAL A 187 -7.67 -0.93 7.36
C VAL A 187 -7.53 -0.38 8.76
N ASN A 188 -8.53 0.34 9.23
CA ASN A 188 -8.59 0.85 10.58
C ASN A 188 -9.85 0.29 11.23
N VAL A 189 -9.72 -0.37 12.37
CA VAL A 189 -10.84 -0.96 13.11
C VAL A 189 -10.78 -0.57 14.57
N ASP A 190 -11.93 -0.21 15.10
CA ASP A 190 -12.24 -0.14 16.53
C ASP A 190 -13.13 -1.33 16.84
N GLY A 191 -12.71 -2.13 17.81
CA GLY A 191 -13.44 -3.35 18.12
C GLY A 191 -12.97 -3.99 19.42
N SER A 192 -13.69 -5.03 19.79
CA SER A 192 -13.48 -5.79 21.01
C SER A 192 -13.55 -7.28 20.71
N GLY A 193 -12.93 -8.10 21.57
CA GLY A 193 -12.87 -9.53 21.31
C GLY A 193 -12.19 -10.33 22.39
N ARG A 194 -12.37 -11.64 22.32
CA ARG A 194 -11.63 -12.61 23.14
C ARG A 194 -11.04 -13.66 22.21
N LEU A 195 -9.74 -13.82 22.31
CA LEU A 195 -8.94 -14.68 21.46
C LEU A 195 -8.07 -15.54 22.35
N ARG A 196 -7.92 -16.81 22.02
CA ARG A 196 -6.94 -17.71 22.62
C ARG A 196 -5.94 -18.06 21.55
N TYR A 197 -4.68 -17.69 21.79
CA TYR A 197 -3.55 -18.10 20.96
C TYR A 197 -2.81 -19.21 21.68
N SER A 198 -2.42 -20.24 20.95
CA SER A 198 -1.60 -21.33 21.47
C SER A 198 -0.56 -21.78 20.45
N ILE A 199 0.62 -22.17 20.90
CA ILE A 199 1.60 -22.91 20.10
C ILE A 199 2.05 -24.13 20.91
N ASP A 200 2.11 -25.30 20.27
CA ASP A 200 2.54 -26.53 20.93
C ASP A 200 4.06 -26.75 20.82
N PHE A 201 4.56 -27.77 21.53
CA PHE A 201 5.99 -28.14 21.49
C PHE A 201 6.51 -28.50 20.09
N ALA A 202 5.64 -28.84 19.14
CA ALA A 202 6.00 -29.11 17.75
C ALA A 202 6.07 -27.82 16.90
N GLY A 203 5.73 -26.66 17.48
CA GLY A 203 5.70 -25.37 16.81
C GLY A 203 4.42 -25.11 16.03
N LYS A 204 3.38 -25.95 16.21
CA LYS A 204 2.08 -25.73 15.56
C LYS A 204 1.31 -24.67 16.33
N ASP A 205 1.06 -23.55 15.67
CA ASP A 205 0.25 -22.47 16.20
C ASP A 205 -1.25 -22.67 15.90
N ASN A 206 -2.07 -22.06 16.75
CA ASN A 206 -3.51 -22.16 16.70
C ASN A 206 -4.15 -20.96 17.37
N MET A 207 -5.25 -20.47 16.81
CA MET A 207 -6.00 -19.34 17.34
C MET A 207 -7.49 -19.63 17.32
N VAL A 208 -8.17 -19.35 18.43
CA VAL A 208 -9.62 -19.52 18.56
C VAL A 208 -10.23 -18.28 19.20
N GLY A 209 -11.30 -17.78 18.62
CA GLY A 209 -12.06 -16.68 19.19
C GLY A 209 -12.67 -15.76 18.15
N VAL A 210 -13.31 -14.71 18.63
CA VAL A 210 -14.02 -13.74 17.78
C VAL A 210 -13.55 -12.34 18.13
N TYR A 211 -13.25 -11.58 17.08
CA TYR A 211 -13.06 -10.13 17.12
C TYR A 211 -14.25 -9.47 16.43
N THR A 212 -14.98 -8.64 17.17
CA THR A 212 -16.15 -7.91 16.69
C THR A 212 -15.76 -6.46 16.46
N ILE A 213 -16.02 -5.99 15.25
CA ILE A 213 -15.75 -4.62 14.82
C ILE A 213 -16.98 -3.78 15.14
N GLU A 214 -16.76 -2.72 15.90
CA GLU A 214 -17.79 -1.75 16.29
C GLU A 214 -17.84 -0.60 15.30
N SER A 215 -16.67 -0.15 14.83
CA SER A 215 -16.56 0.81 13.74
C SER A 215 -15.21 0.68 13.04
N GLY A 216 -15.10 1.17 11.82
CA GLY A 216 -13.84 1.17 11.12
C GLY A 216 -13.94 1.71 9.71
N SER A 217 -12.83 1.68 9.00
CA SER A 217 -12.79 2.03 7.59
C SER A 217 -11.74 1.23 6.85
N VAL A 218 -12.05 0.82 5.63
CA VAL A 218 -11.08 0.32 4.66
C VAL A 218 -10.82 1.41 3.65
N ARG A 219 -9.55 1.74 3.45
CA ARG A 219 -9.08 2.60 2.37
C ARG A 219 -8.23 1.78 1.43
N TYR A 220 -8.60 1.77 0.16
CA TYR A 220 -7.88 1.04 -0.87
C TYR A 220 -7.80 1.86 -2.15
N THR A 221 -6.63 1.85 -2.78
CA THR A 221 -6.33 2.58 -4.01
C THR A 221 -5.82 1.59 -5.05
N PRO A 222 -6.72 0.88 -5.76
CA PRO A 222 -6.30 0.02 -6.84
C PRO A 222 -5.56 0.82 -7.92
N PRO A 223 -4.62 0.21 -8.66
CA PRO A 223 -4.00 0.85 -9.82
C PRO A 223 -5.08 1.36 -10.79
N VAL A 224 -4.89 2.58 -11.32
CA VAL A 224 -5.76 3.20 -12.35
C VAL A 224 -7.14 3.69 -11.86
N ILE A 225 -7.61 3.26 -10.68
CA ILE A 225 -8.93 3.65 -10.16
C ILE A 225 -8.79 4.69 -9.04
N SER A 226 -9.80 5.56 -8.90
CA SER A 226 -9.88 6.48 -7.78
C SER A 226 -9.97 5.73 -6.45
N ARG A 227 -9.22 6.21 -5.45
CA ARG A 227 -9.24 5.72 -4.07
C ARG A 227 -10.66 5.50 -3.55
N LYS A 228 -10.90 4.31 -2.98
CA LYS A 228 -12.16 3.91 -2.35
C LYS A 228 -12.02 3.90 -0.84
N ILE A 229 -13.11 4.29 -0.19
CA ILE A 229 -13.20 4.38 1.26
C ILE A 229 -14.54 3.77 1.67
N PHE A 230 -14.48 2.59 2.26
CA PHE A 230 -15.63 1.92 2.83
C PHE A 230 -15.62 2.12 4.34
N SER A 231 -16.75 2.52 4.90
CA SER A 231 -16.97 2.53 6.35
C SER A 231 -17.43 1.14 6.76
N ILE A 232 -16.74 0.50 7.71
CA ILE A 232 -17.10 -0.85 8.17
C ILE A 232 -18.28 -0.74 9.13
N ASN A 233 -19.32 -1.52 8.87
CA ASN A 233 -20.52 -1.53 9.68
C ASN A 233 -20.28 -2.26 11.00
N SER A 234 -20.90 -1.73 12.07
CA SER A 234 -20.97 -2.39 13.37
C SER A 234 -21.56 -3.79 13.24
N GLY A 235 -20.96 -4.76 13.93
CA GLY A 235 -21.36 -6.17 13.88
C GLY A 235 -20.60 -6.99 12.84
N SER A 236 -19.75 -6.36 12.03
CA SER A 236 -18.72 -7.07 11.26
C SER A 236 -17.79 -7.85 12.21
N SER A 237 -17.32 -9.02 11.81
CA SER A 237 -16.52 -9.89 12.67
C SER A 237 -15.43 -10.66 11.92
N ILE A 238 -14.39 -11.00 12.67
CA ILE A 238 -13.31 -11.89 12.26
C ILE A 238 -13.27 -13.02 13.28
N THR A 239 -13.40 -14.25 12.80
CA THR A 239 -13.47 -15.45 13.65
C THR A 239 -12.31 -16.37 13.33
N TRP A 240 -11.57 -16.75 14.36
CA TRP A 240 -10.54 -17.78 14.28
C TRP A 240 -11.08 -19.08 14.88
N ASN A 241 -10.83 -20.17 14.18
CA ASN A 241 -11.24 -21.53 14.55
C ASN A 241 -10.09 -22.54 14.37
N GLY A 242 -8.84 -22.06 14.34
CA GLY A 242 -7.69 -22.89 14.05
C GLY A 242 -6.52 -22.09 13.47
N ASP A 243 -6.37 -22.14 12.15
CA ASP A 243 -5.30 -21.50 11.39
C ASP A 243 -5.25 -19.98 11.68
N VAL A 244 -4.14 -19.53 12.26
CA VAL A 244 -3.90 -18.14 12.65
C VAL A 244 -3.92 -17.21 11.42
N LEU A 245 -3.44 -17.71 10.29
CA LEU A 245 -3.28 -16.96 9.03
C LEU A 245 -4.50 -17.04 8.13
N ASN A 246 -5.53 -17.82 8.48
CA ASN A 246 -6.71 -18.00 7.65
C ASN A 246 -8.03 -17.88 8.44
N PRO A 247 -8.30 -16.73 9.09
CA PRO A 247 -9.56 -16.52 9.78
C PRO A 247 -10.75 -16.53 8.82
N GLN A 248 -11.93 -16.80 9.39
CA GLN A 248 -13.21 -16.56 8.72
C GLN A 248 -13.61 -15.09 8.86
N LEU A 249 -13.92 -14.48 7.72
CA LEU A 249 -14.34 -13.10 7.60
C LEU A 249 -15.86 -13.03 7.47
N ASN A 250 -16.47 -12.07 8.15
CA ASN A 250 -17.84 -11.62 7.92
C ASN A 250 -17.85 -10.10 8.07
N LEU A 251 -17.44 -9.40 7.01
CA LEU A 251 -17.27 -7.95 7.02
C LEU A 251 -18.29 -7.33 6.08
N VAL A 252 -18.94 -6.27 6.55
CA VAL A 252 -19.83 -5.44 5.73
C VAL A 252 -19.31 -4.02 5.77
N GLY A 253 -19.04 -3.46 4.59
CA GLY A 253 -18.57 -2.10 4.44
C GLY A 253 -19.44 -1.32 3.48
N GLU A 254 -19.63 -0.03 3.73
CA GLU A 254 -20.50 0.83 2.95
C GLU A 254 -19.79 2.07 2.44
N GLN A 255 -20.08 2.46 1.20
CA GLN A 255 -19.61 3.68 0.58
C GLN A 255 -20.76 4.39 -0.14
N THR A 256 -21.03 5.63 0.22
CA THR A 256 -21.97 6.48 -0.52
C THR A 256 -21.27 7.12 -1.73
N THR A 257 -21.92 7.02 -2.89
CA THR A 257 -21.41 7.53 -4.16
C THR A 257 -22.51 8.33 -4.87
N ARG A 258 -22.15 9.43 -5.54
CA ARG A 258 -23.10 10.29 -6.27
C ARG A 258 -22.98 10.07 -7.75
N ALA A 259 -24.09 9.76 -8.43
CA ALA A 259 -24.15 9.74 -9.88
C ALA A 259 -25.35 10.51 -10.40
N SER A 260 -25.22 10.97 -11.65
CA SER A 260 -26.33 11.55 -12.39
C SER A 260 -27.15 10.42 -13.02
N VAL A 261 -28.45 10.42 -12.78
CA VAL A 261 -29.43 9.52 -13.38
C VAL A 261 -30.30 10.33 -14.32
N THR A 262 -30.45 9.87 -15.56
CA THR A 262 -31.36 10.49 -16.52
C THR A 262 -32.74 9.87 -16.36
N GLY A 263 -33.70 10.68 -15.93
CA GLY A 263 -35.09 10.25 -15.84
C GLY A 263 -35.72 10.03 -17.22
N ALA A 264 -36.87 9.37 -17.26
CA ALA A 264 -37.65 9.15 -18.47
C ALA A 264 -38.12 10.47 -19.15
N ASP A 265 -38.10 11.58 -18.42
CA ASP A 265 -38.36 12.95 -18.91
C ASP A 265 -37.14 13.60 -19.58
N GLY A 266 -36.01 12.88 -19.69
CA GLY A 266 -34.76 13.37 -20.24
C GLY A 266 -33.99 14.32 -19.32
N LYS A 267 -34.49 14.58 -18.10
CA LYS A 267 -33.81 15.44 -17.13
C LYS A 267 -32.86 14.60 -16.28
N SER A 268 -31.62 15.06 -16.16
CA SER A 268 -30.63 14.42 -15.29
C SER A 268 -30.78 14.93 -13.86
N LYS A 269 -30.80 14.00 -12.90
CA LYS A 269 -30.85 14.27 -11.46
C LYS A 269 -29.68 13.59 -10.77
N LEU A 270 -29.10 14.26 -9.78
CA LEU A 270 -28.08 13.67 -8.93
C LEU A 270 -28.73 12.82 -7.85
N VAL A 271 -28.31 11.56 -7.74
CA VAL A 271 -28.82 10.57 -6.80
C VAL A 271 -27.66 10.02 -5.97
N ASN A 272 -27.82 9.94 -4.64
CA ASN A 272 -26.88 9.22 -3.78
C ASN A 272 -27.20 7.71 -3.82
N PHE A 273 -26.17 6.91 -4.08
CA PHE A 273 -26.24 5.45 -4.00
C PHE A 273 -25.36 4.96 -2.86
N LEU A 274 -25.90 4.05 -2.06
CA LEU A 274 -25.19 3.31 -1.04
C LEU A 274 -24.66 2.01 -1.65
N ILE A 275 -23.35 1.90 -1.77
CA ILE A 275 -22.67 0.71 -2.26
C ILE A 275 -22.23 -0.10 -1.04
N THR A 276 -22.70 -1.33 -0.93
CA THR A 276 -22.36 -2.24 0.17
C THR A 276 -21.42 -3.33 -0.35
N ALA A 277 -20.23 -3.44 0.22
CA ALA A 277 -19.31 -4.54 0.00
C ALA A 277 -19.44 -5.54 1.14
N LYS A 278 -19.68 -6.81 0.82
CA LYS A 278 -19.75 -7.91 1.80
C LYS A 278 -18.60 -8.87 1.53
N ILE A 279 -17.81 -9.13 2.57
CA ILE A 279 -16.72 -10.08 2.54
C ILE A 279 -17.09 -11.24 3.46
N ALA A 280 -17.15 -12.44 2.89
CA ALA A 280 -17.44 -13.67 3.60
C ALA A 280 -16.34 -14.72 3.41
N ASN A 281 -16.45 -15.82 4.16
CA ASN A 281 -15.57 -16.99 4.08
C ASN A 281 -14.14 -16.74 4.61
N THR A 282 -13.27 -17.74 4.48
CA THR A 282 -11.88 -17.67 4.95
C THR A 282 -11.04 -16.71 4.13
N LEU A 283 -10.04 -16.07 4.72
CA LEU A 283 -9.13 -15.13 4.03
C LEU A 283 -8.53 -15.69 2.72
N LYS A 284 -8.12 -16.97 2.70
CA LYS A 284 -7.57 -17.67 1.51
C LYS A 284 -8.60 -17.93 0.42
N LYS A 285 -9.89 -18.00 0.76
CA LYS A 285 -11.02 -18.24 -0.16
C LYS A 285 -12.08 -17.14 0.01
N MET A 286 -11.61 -15.90 0.05
CA MET A 286 -12.43 -14.74 0.32
C MET A 286 -13.51 -14.60 -0.75
N ASP A 287 -14.76 -14.49 -0.32
CA ASP A 287 -15.90 -14.22 -1.20
C ASP A 287 -16.29 -12.74 -1.06
N LEU A 288 -16.08 -11.97 -2.11
CA LEU A 288 -16.36 -10.53 -2.15
C LEU A 288 -17.56 -10.28 -3.07
N THR A 289 -18.65 -9.82 -2.46
CA THR A 289 -19.89 -9.46 -3.17
C THR A 289 -20.20 -7.98 -2.99
N PHE A 290 -20.77 -7.38 -4.02
CA PHE A 290 -21.20 -5.99 -4.00
C PHE A 290 -22.72 -5.91 -4.13
N ASP A 291 -23.29 -4.93 -3.47
CA ASP A 291 -24.70 -4.58 -3.56
C ASP A 291 -24.83 -3.06 -3.71
N ILE A 292 -25.97 -2.61 -4.23
CA ILE A 292 -26.27 -1.20 -4.42
C ILE A 292 -27.70 -0.93 -3.97
N SER A 293 -27.90 0.21 -3.32
CA SER A 293 -29.22 0.71 -2.95
C SER A 293 -29.26 2.23 -3.03
N THR A 294 -30.48 2.79 -3.05
CA THR A 294 -30.70 4.24 -2.96
C THR A 294 -32.00 4.51 -2.22
N GLU A 295 -32.03 5.59 -1.47
CA GLU A 295 -33.22 6.13 -0.80
C GLU A 295 -33.65 7.48 -1.39
N ASP A 296 -32.83 8.05 -2.29
CA ASP A 296 -33.01 9.40 -2.82
C ASP A 296 -34.05 9.48 -3.95
N ASP A 297 -34.22 8.41 -4.72
CA ASP A 297 -35.15 8.34 -5.84
C ASP A 297 -35.94 7.02 -5.82
N MET A 298 -37.27 7.14 -5.70
CA MET A 298 -38.16 5.98 -5.59
C MET A 298 -38.23 5.15 -6.87
N THR A 299 -38.09 5.78 -8.05
CA THR A 299 -38.09 5.08 -9.32
C THR A 299 -36.83 4.22 -9.46
N VAL A 300 -35.66 4.81 -9.14
CA VAL A 300 -34.38 4.09 -9.16
C VAL A 300 -34.34 3.01 -8.07
N LYS A 301 -34.87 3.28 -6.88
CA LYS A 301 -34.99 2.29 -5.81
C LYS A 301 -35.78 1.07 -6.25
N ASN A 302 -36.95 1.26 -6.85
CA ASN A 302 -37.79 0.17 -7.33
C ASN A 302 -37.12 -0.61 -8.48
N GLU A 303 -36.39 0.08 -9.36
CA GLU A 303 -35.60 -0.56 -10.42
C GLU A 303 -34.52 -1.47 -9.84
N ILE A 304 -33.72 -0.98 -8.88
CA ILE A 304 -32.69 -1.76 -8.19
C ILE A 304 -33.31 -2.97 -7.46
N GLN A 305 -34.45 -2.79 -6.79
CA GLN A 305 -35.14 -3.88 -6.09
C GLN A 305 -35.66 -4.97 -7.04
N GLY A 306 -35.91 -4.64 -8.30
CA GLY A 306 -36.28 -5.61 -9.35
C GLY A 306 -35.09 -6.37 -9.95
N MET A 307 -33.84 -5.97 -9.66
CA MET A 307 -32.63 -6.61 -10.18
C MET A 307 -32.27 -7.87 -9.39
N THR A 308 -31.64 -8.83 -10.07
CA THR A 308 -30.99 -9.97 -9.41
C THR A 308 -29.73 -9.54 -8.66
N ASP A 309 -29.27 -10.35 -7.70
CA ASP A 309 -28.06 -10.06 -6.92
C ASP A 309 -26.83 -9.85 -7.81
N VAL A 310 -26.71 -10.65 -8.88
CA VAL A 310 -25.63 -10.54 -9.88
C VAL A 310 -25.73 -9.21 -10.65
N GLN A 311 -26.94 -8.79 -11.03
CA GLN A 311 -27.16 -7.51 -11.70
C GLN A 311 -26.81 -6.34 -10.78
N ARG A 312 -27.24 -6.37 -9.51
CA ARG A 312 -26.90 -5.34 -8.53
C ARG A 312 -25.39 -5.25 -8.28
N SER A 313 -24.72 -6.40 -8.16
CA SER A 313 -23.26 -6.45 -8.01
C SER A 313 -22.53 -5.84 -9.21
N ASN A 314 -22.98 -6.11 -10.43
CA ASN A 314 -22.40 -5.52 -11.64
C ASN A 314 -22.61 -3.99 -11.71
N VAL A 315 -23.80 -3.51 -11.37
CA VAL A 315 -24.09 -2.06 -11.32
C VAL A 315 -23.27 -1.39 -10.22
N ALA A 316 -23.17 -2.00 -9.04
CA ALA A 316 -22.35 -1.53 -7.93
C ALA A 316 -20.87 -1.43 -8.32
N MET A 317 -20.34 -2.45 -8.99
CA MET A 317 -18.95 -2.44 -9.48
C MET A 317 -18.73 -1.32 -10.51
N ASN A 318 -19.62 -1.17 -11.49
CA ASN A 318 -19.53 -0.07 -12.47
C ASN A 318 -19.58 1.31 -11.79
N MET A 319 -20.42 1.46 -10.77
CA MET A 319 -20.50 2.68 -9.97
C MET A 319 -19.19 2.95 -9.21
N LEU A 320 -18.56 1.92 -8.65
CA LEU A 320 -17.24 2.05 -8.02
C LEU A 320 -16.17 2.42 -9.05
N LEU A 321 -16.16 1.81 -10.23
CA LEU A 321 -15.11 2.08 -11.22
C LEU A 321 -15.27 3.44 -11.90
N TYR A 322 -16.49 3.80 -12.29
CA TYR A 322 -16.75 4.90 -13.23
C TYR A 322 -17.66 6.00 -12.67
N ASN A 323 -18.19 5.85 -11.45
CA ASN A 323 -19.08 6.83 -10.84
C ASN A 323 -20.34 7.14 -11.67
N SER A 324 -20.85 6.13 -12.40
CA SER A 324 -22.03 6.24 -13.27
C SER A 324 -23.01 5.11 -13.00
N TYR A 325 -24.31 5.44 -13.01
CA TYR A 325 -25.40 4.46 -12.91
C TYR A 325 -25.96 4.16 -14.30
N SER A 326 -26.08 2.88 -14.65
CA SER A 326 -26.77 2.40 -15.86
C SER A 326 -27.87 1.42 -15.45
N GLY A 327 -29.09 1.93 -15.29
CA GLY A 327 -30.27 1.11 -14.98
C GLY A 327 -30.67 0.19 -16.14
N THR A 328 -31.43 -0.85 -15.83
CA THR A 328 -32.00 -1.81 -16.81
C THR A 328 -33.06 -1.19 -17.71
N SER A 329 -33.69 -0.09 -17.28
CA SER A 329 -34.73 0.64 -18.00
C SER A 329 -34.21 1.60 -19.08
N SER A 330 -32.90 1.80 -19.17
CA SER A 330 -32.25 2.59 -20.24
C SER A 330 -32.04 1.79 -21.53
N ALA A 331 -33.05 1.01 -21.93
CA ALA A 331 -33.08 0.26 -23.19
C ALA A 331 -33.16 1.17 -24.46
N GLY A 332 -33.14 2.49 -24.28
CA GLY A 332 -33.04 3.47 -25.37
C GLY A 332 -31.85 4.40 -25.15
N ASN A 333 -30.79 4.20 -25.93
CA ASN A 333 -29.67 5.13 -26.17
C ASN A 333 -28.50 5.24 -25.18
N PHE A 334 -28.34 4.36 -24.18
CA PHE A 334 -27.01 4.16 -23.57
C PHE A 334 -26.33 2.95 -24.18
N ASN A 335 -25.67 3.18 -25.32
CA ASN A 335 -24.80 2.22 -25.99
C ASN A 335 -23.49 2.10 -25.19
N LEU A 336 -23.57 1.64 -23.94
CA LEU A 336 -22.38 1.17 -23.24
C LEU A 336 -22.08 -0.20 -23.85
N SER A 337 -21.26 -0.18 -24.89
CA SER A 337 -20.46 -1.32 -25.30
C SER A 337 -19.74 -1.83 -24.05
N THR A 338 -20.34 -2.81 -23.38
CA THR A 338 -19.77 -3.61 -22.28
C THR A 338 -18.45 -4.26 -22.71
N THR A 339 -18.21 -4.33 -24.02
CA THR A 339 -16.95 -4.72 -24.66
C THR A 339 -15.86 -3.65 -24.51
N GLY A 340 -16.13 -2.36 -24.79
CA GLY A 340 -15.14 -1.28 -24.69
C GLY A 340 -14.53 -1.10 -23.28
N ALA A 341 -15.33 -1.36 -22.23
CA ALA A 341 -14.92 -1.24 -20.84
C ALA A 341 -13.98 -2.38 -20.39
N LEU A 342 -14.26 -3.63 -20.78
CA LEU A 342 -13.36 -4.77 -20.56
C LEU A 342 -12.02 -4.56 -21.26
N TYR A 343 -12.06 -4.01 -22.47
CA TYR A 343 -10.86 -3.74 -23.26
C TYR A 343 -9.96 -2.68 -22.62
N SER A 344 -10.51 -1.61 -22.04
CA SER A 344 -9.70 -0.58 -21.34
C SER A 344 -9.03 -1.11 -20.06
N PHE A 345 -9.71 -2.01 -19.33
CA PHE A 345 -9.14 -2.68 -18.17
C PHE A 345 -8.03 -3.67 -18.58
N LEU A 346 -8.28 -4.54 -19.57
CA LEU A 346 -7.27 -5.43 -20.14
C LEU A 346 -6.07 -4.66 -20.70
N GLN A 347 -6.33 -3.55 -21.39
CA GLN A 347 -5.32 -2.63 -21.89
C GLN A 347 -4.45 -2.10 -20.74
N SER A 348 -5.06 -1.67 -19.64
CA SER A 348 -4.32 -1.18 -18.47
C SER A 348 -3.50 -2.27 -17.78
N GLN A 349 -4.04 -3.50 -17.67
CA GLN A 349 -3.35 -4.65 -17.10
C GLN A 349 -2.16 -5.08 -17.98
N ILE A 350 -2.36 -5.18 -19.30
CA ILE A 350 -1.30 -5.50 -20.27
C ILE A 350 -0.22 -4.41 -20.27
N ASN A 351 -0.59 -3.13 -20.26
CA ASN A 351 0.36 -2.02 -20.21
C ASN A 351 1.14 -2.02 -18.90
N SER A 352 0.49 -2.32 -17.76
CA SER A 352 1.17 -2.42 -16.46
C SER A 352 2.13 -3.61 -16.38
N TRP A 353 1.73 -4.77 -16.92
CA TRP A 353 2.56 -5.98 -17.01
C TRP A 353 3.75 -5.78 -17.97
N ALA A 354 3.52 -5.15 -19.12
CA ALA A 354 4.56 -4.85 -20.09
C ALA A 354 5.60 -3.88 -19.53
N ALA A 355 5.16 -2.84 -18.80
CA ALA A 355 6.05 -1.88 -18.15
C ALA A 355 6.88 -2.47 -17.00
N SER A 356 6.34 -3.47 -16.26
CA SER A 356 7.04 -4.08 -15.13
C SER A 356 7.99 -5.22 -15.51
N THR A 357 7.71 -5.92 -16.62
CA THR A 357 8.38 -7.20 -16.96
C THR A 357 9.54 -7.03 -17.95
N LEU A 358 9.55 -5.96 -18.77
CA LEU A 358 10.54 -5.77 -19.84
C LEU A 358 11.39 -4.51 -19.62
N LYS A 359 12.61 -4.67 -19.10
CA LYS A 359 13.58 -3.55 -19.00
C LYS A 359 14.02 -3.10 -20.40
N GLY A 360 13.80 -1.82 -20.74
CA GLY A 360 14.24 -1.19 -22.01
C GLY A 360 13.28 -1.36 -23.20
N VAL A 361 12.09 -1.93 -22.96
CA VAL A 361 11.02 -2.04 -23.97
C VAL A 361 9.74 -1.44 -23.39
N ASP A 362 9.18 -0.44 -24.07
CA ASP A 362 7.89 0.17 -23.73
C ASP A 362 6.87 -0.30 -24.77
N LEU A 363 5.98 -1.19 -24.34
CA LEU A 363 4.93 -1.79 -25.16
C LEU A 363 3.58 -1.28 -24.64
N SER A 364 2.83 -0.66 -25.54
CA SER A 364 1.51 -0.10 -25.26
C SER A 364 0.49 -0.61 -26.26
N PHE A 365 -0.68 -0.98 -25.76
CA PHE A 365 -1.84 -1.35 -26.56
C PHE A 365 -2.95 -0.31 -26.36
N GLY A 366 -3.81 -0.14 -27.36
CA GLY A 366 -4.96 0.76 -27.34
C GLY A 366 -6.14 0.23 -28.11
N ILE A 367 -7.35 0.32 -27.56
CA ILE A 367 -8.58 -0.06 -28.26
C ILE A 367 -9.52 1.14 -28.23
N ASN A 368 -9.82 1.70 -29.41
CA ASN A 368 -10.78 2.80 -29.56
C ASN A 368 -12.01 2.28 -30.31
N GLN A 369 -13.21 2.66 -29.85
CA GLN A 369 -14.47 2.36 -30.54
C GLN A 369 -15.13 3.67 -30.96
N PHE A 370 -15.41 3.81 -32.25
CA PHE A 370 -16.13 4.97 -32.78
C PHE A 370 -17.58 4.58 -33.04
N GLY A 371 -18.51 5.24 -32.33
CA GLY A 371 -19.93 5.12 -32.59
C GLY A 371 -20.32 5.98 -33.78
N GLY A 372 -20.43 5.37 -34.97
CA GLY A 372 -20.93 6.06 -36.17
C GLY A 372 -22.43 6.35 -36.07
N LYS A 373 -22.80 7.63 -36.11
CA LYS A 373 -24.20 8.09 -36.24
C LYS A 373 -24.53 8.32 -37.73
N THR A 374 -24.54 7.25 -38.51
CA THR A 374 -25.17 7.30 -39.84
C THR A 374 -25.77 5.92 -40.15
N ASP A 375 -27.05 5.95 -40.52
CA ASP A 375 -27.92 4.89 -41.00
C ASP A 375 -27.26 3.51 -41.24
N GLY A 376 -27.45 2.57 -40.30
CA GLY A 376 -26.86 1.22 -40.36
C GLY A 376 -25.77 0.97 -39.31
N SER A 377 -26.19 0.49 -38.13
CA SER A 377 -25.36 0.22 -36.95
C SER A 377 -24.16 -0.71 -37.21
N THR A 378 -23.01 -0.15 -37.58
CA THR A 378 -21.72 -0.85 -37.52
C THR A 378 -20.80 -0.12 -36.55
N THR A 379 -20.66 -0.63 -35.33
CA THR A 379 -19.67 -0.16 -34.36
C THR A 379 -18.28 -0.46 -34.91
N GLN A 380 -17.50 0.57 -35.21
CA GLN A 380 -16.13 0.41 -35.70
C GLN A 380 -15.18 0.31 -34.50
N THR A 381 -14.44 -0.79 -34.41
CA THR A 381 -13.39 -0.98 -33.39
C THR A 381 -12.03 -0.86 -34.05
N SER A 382 -11.19 0.06 -33.56
CA SER A 382 -9.80 0.21 -33.98
C SER A 382 -8.87 -0.27 -32.86
N TYR A 383 -7.97 -1.19 -33.20
CA TYR A 383 -6.92 -1.74 -32.35
C TYR A 383 -5.60 -1.08 -32.72
N SER A 384 -4.98 -0.38 -31.78
CA SER A 384 -3.66 0.22 -31.95
C SER A 384 -2.65 -0.49 -31.06
N TYR A 385 -1.43 -0.58 -31.55
CA TYR A 385 -0.30 -1.06 -30.77
C TYR A 385 0.91 -0.20 -31.05
N ARG A 386 1.75 -0.02 -30.04
CA ARG A 386 3.01 0.71 -30.16
C ARG A 386 4.06 0.05 -29.30
N LEU A 387 5.11 -0.43 -29.96
CA LEU A 387 6.30 -1.00 -29.37
C LEU A 387 7.43 0.01 -29.51
N SER A 388 8.14 0.29 -28.42
CA SER A 388 9.41 1.01 -28.51
C SER A 388 10.51 0.32 -27.73
N LYS A 389 11.72 0.35 -28.28
CA LYS A 389 12.92 -0.21 -27.65
C LYS A 389 13.98 0.85 -27.60
N SER A 390 14.50 1.12 -26.41
CA SER A 390 15.65 1.98 -26.23
C SER A 390 16.92 1.13 -26.08
N LEU A 391 17.98 1.56 -26.75
CA LEU A 391 19.29 0.91 -26.79
C LEU A 391 20.36 1.94 -26.44
N PHE A 392 21.47 1.46 -25.87
CA PHE A 392 22.64 2.28 -25.55
C PHE A 392 22.36 3.47 -24.61
N ASN A 393 21.78 3.21 -23.43
CA ASN A 393 21.40 4.26 -22.45
C ASN A 393 20.52 5.35 -23.08
N ASP A 394 19.42 4.93 -23.73
CA ASP A 394 18.45 5.80 -24.40
C ASP A 394 18.99 6.65 -25.57
N ARG A 395 20.19 6.33 -26.08
CA ARG A 395 20.76 7.06 -27.24
C ARG A 395 20.12 6.67 -28.56
N PHE A 396 19.59 5.46 -28.67
CA PHE A 396 18.91 5.00 -29.87
C PHE A 396 17.54 4.42 -29.49
N LYS A 397 16.46 5.01 -30.00
CA LYS A 397 15.09 4.58 -29.73
C LYS A 397 14.39 4.22 -31.03
N ILE A 398 13.96 2.98 -31.12
CA ILE A 398 13.12 2.48 -32.21
C ILE A 398 11.69 2.50 -31.71
N VAL A 399 10.76 3.06 -32.48
CA VAL A 399 9.32 3.02 -32.22
C VAL A 399 8.63 2.45 -33.45
N VAL A 400 7.79 1.44 -33.23
CA VAL A 400 6.98 0.80 -34.25
C VAL A 400 5.54 0.79 -33.73
N GLY A 401 4.62 1.32 -34.52
CA GLY A 401 3.20 1.37 -34.22
C GLY A 401 2.35 0.94 -35.41
N GLY A 402 1.15 0.49 -35.11
CA GLY A 402 0.17 0.00 -36.07
C GLY A 402 -1.24 0.26 -35.58
N GLU A 403 -2.18 0.44 -36.52
CA GLU A 403 -3.60 0.54 -36.23
C GLU A 403 -4.40 -0.37 -37.17
N TYR A 404 -5.31 -1.16 -36.61
CA TYR A 404 -6.18 -2.09 -37.33
C TYR A 404 -7.64 -1.78 -37.02
N SER A 405 -8.46 -1.47 -38.03
CA SER A 405 -9.88 -1.18 -37.87
C SER A 405 -10.76 -2.26 -38.48
N THR A 406 -11.87 -2.60 -37.81
CA THR A 406 -12.81 -3.65 -38.23
C THR A 406 -13.72 -3.28 -39.41
N ALA A 407 -13.52 -2.09 -40.01
CA ALA A 407 -14.35 -1.54 -41.09
C ALA A 407 -13.72 -1.66 -42.49
N ALA A 408 -12.49 -2.18 -42.59
CA ALA A 408 -11.81 -2.34 -43.88
C ALA A 408 -12.40 -3.52 -44.65
N THR A 409 -13.25 -3.24 -45.63
CA THR A 409 -13.71 -4.22 -46.62
C THR A 409 -12.52 -4.72 -47.46
N SER A 410 -12.36 -6.04 -47.51
CA SER A 410 -11.70 -6.80 -48.59
C SER A 410 -10.16 -6.79 -48.67
N GLU A 411 -9.56 -7.85 -48.15
CA GLU A 411 -8.51 -8.72 -48.74
C GLU A 411 -7.26 -8.17 -49.46
N GLN A 412 -6.99 -6.87 -49.51
CA GLN A 412 -5.73 -6.34 -50.05
C GLN A 412 -5.08 -5.37 -49.05
N ASN A 413 -3.89 -5.73 -48.57
CA ASN A 413 -3.02 -4.94 -47.67
C ASN A 413 -3.17 -5.08 -46.14
N ILE A 414 -3.41 -6.30 -45.64
CA ILE A 414 -3.19 -6.62 -44.21
C ILE A 414 -1.71 -6.38 -43.82
N SER A 415 -0.77 -6.66 -44.72
CA SER A 415 0.68 -6.53 -44.49
C SER A 415 1.20 -5.09 -44.36
N ASN A 416 0.58 -4.11 -45.04
CA ASN A 416 0.99 -2.69 -44.93
C ASN A 416 0.30 -1.97 -43.77
N ASN A 417 -0.97 -2.30 -43.46
CA ASN A 417 -1.70 -1.68 -42.35
C ASN A 417 -1.25 -2.16 -40.96
N LEU A 418 -0.61 -3.34 -40.87
CA LEU A 418 -0.06 -3.80 -39.60
C LEU A 418 1.03 -2.85 -39.10
N ILE A 419 1.91 -2.30 -39.93
CA ILE A 419 3.00 -1.41 -39.51
C ILE A 419 2.82 -0.03 -40.16
N SER A 420 2.00 0.82 -39.55
CA SER A 420 1.65 2.15 -40.06
C SER A 420 2.61 3.26 -39.63
N ASP A 421 3.24 3.11 -38.46
CA ASP A 421 4.12 4.09 -37.85
C ASP A 421 5.49 3.49 -37.56
N ILE A 422 6.54 4.02 -38.18
CA ILE A 422 7.92 3.70 -37.80
C ILE A 422 8.63 5.01 -37.51
N SER A 423 9.25 5.11 -36.33
CA SER A 423 10.21 6.18 -36.07
C SER A 423 11.49 5.69 -35.44
N LEU A 424 12.61 6.17 -35.97
CA LEU A 424 13.94 5.97 -35.45
C LEU A 424 14.43 7.29 -34.86
N GLU A 425 14.69 7.30 -33.57
CA GLU A 425 15.18 8.47 -32.84
C GLU A 425 16.62 8.22 -32.38
N TYR A 426 17.51 9.16 -32.69
CA TYR A 426 18.89 9.16 -32.22
C TYR A 426 19.17 10.40 -31.37
N SER A 427 19.49 10.18 -30.10
CA SER A 427 19.82 11.27 -29.17
C SER A 427 21.23 11.79 -29.43
N LEU A 428 21.33 13.10 -29.64
CA LEU A 428 22.59 13.82 -29.87
C LEU A 428 23.26 14.26 -28.56
N ASN A 429 22.57 14.10 -27.42
CA ASN A 429 23.11 14.38 -26.10
C ASN A 429 22.57 13.43 -25.04
N ASP A 430 23.33 13.25 -23.95
CA ASP A 430 22.95 12.32 -22.86
C ASP A 430 21.70 12.78 -22.09
N THR A 431 21.30 14.04 -22.26
CA THR A 431 20.10 14.61 -21.62
C THR A 431 18.78 14.39 -22.40
N GLY A 432 18.82 13.80 -23.60
CA GLY A 432 17.64 13.58 -24.45
C GLY A 432 16.94 14.86 -24.96
N SER A 433 17.58 16.02 -24.80
CA SER A 433 17.01 17.32 -25.19
C SER A 433 17.24 17.68 -26.65
N ARG A 434 18.07 16.93 -27.38
CA ARG A 434 18.30 17.08 -28.82
C ARG A 434 18.36 15.71 -29.47
N TYR A 435 17.54 15.46 -30.47
CA TYR A 435 17.54 14.19 -31.18
C TYR A 435 17.17 14.36 -32.65
N LEU A 436 17.72 13.48 -33.48
CA LEU A 436 17.32 13.30 -34.86
C LEU A 436 16.20 12.26 -34.90
N ARG A 437 15.11 12.53 -35.63
CA ARG A 437 13.98 11.63 -35.80
C ARG A 437 13.78 11.35 -37.28
N LEU A 438 13.93 10.10 -37.67
CA LEU A 438 13.47 9.60 -38.95
C LEU A 438 12.07 9.03 -38.72
N PHE A 439 11.09 9.39 -39.53
CA PHE A 439 9.75 8.85 -39.39
C PHE A 439 9.16 8.48 -40.74
N ARG A 440 8.36 7.42 -40.72
CA ARG A 440 7.47 6.99 -41.79
C ARG A 440 6.10 6.83 -41.16
N HIS A 441 5.13 7.57 -41.67
CA HIS A 441 3.73 7.45 -41.33
C HIS A 441 2.96 7.10 -42.60
N THR A 442 2.07 6.10 -42.53
CA THR A 442 1.18 5.76 -43.64
C THR A 442 -0.27 5.96 -43.19
N GLY A 443 -1.00 6.81 -43.90
CA GLY A 443 -2.39 7.17 -43.59
C GLY A 443 -3.27 7.22 -44.82
N TRP A 444 -4.58 7.22 -44.60
CA TRP A 444 -5.60 7.36 -45.66
C TRP A 444 -6.15 8.79 -45.64
N GLU A 445 -5.93 9.55 -46.71
CA GLU A 445 -6.43 10.92 -46.84
C GLU A 445 -7.49 10.96 -47.96
N SER A 446 -8.77 10.82 -47.59
CA SER A 446 -9.95 10.97 -48.46
C SER A 446 -10.30 9.81 -49.41
N VAL A 447 -11.60 9.66 -49.72
CA VAL A 447 -12.18 8.58 -50.59
C VAL A 447 -11.70 8.67 -52.05
N LEU A 448 -11.03 9.76 -52.44
CA LEU A 448 -10.60 10.04 -53.81
C LEU A 448 -9.08 9.97 -54.02
N GLU A 449 -8.28 9.94 -52.95
CA GLU A 449 -6.81 9.93 -53.00
C GLU A 449 -6.33 8.77 -52.11
N GLY A 450 -5.70 7.76 -52.70
CA GLY A 450 -5.34 6.51 -52.02
C GLY A 450 -4.27 6.66 -50.91
N GLU A 451 -3.75 5.53 -50.41
CA GLU A 451 -2.74 5.46 -49.34
C GLU A 451 -1.58 6.47 -49.52
N VAL A 452 -1.45 7.42 -48.59
CA VAL A 452 -0.37 8.41 -48.57
C VAL A 452 0.70 7.97 -47.57
N THR A 453 1.92 7.73 -48.07
CA THR A 453 3.09 7.47 -47.23
C THR A 453 3.90 8.75 -47.05
N GLU A 454 3.92 9.29 -45.84
CA GLU A 454 4.76 10.41 -45.46
C GLU A 454 6.07 9.91 -44.84
N MET A 455 7.21 10.25 -45.46
CA MET A 455 8.53 9.96 -44.91
C MET A 455 9.29 11.27 -44.71
N GLY A 456 9.85 11.44 -43.51
CA GLY A 456 10.52 12.68 -43.15
C GLY A 456 11.70 12.48 -42.20
N VAL A 457 12.59 13.46 -42.24
CA VAL A 457 13.69 13.62 -41.29
C VAL A 457 13.45 14.90 -40.51
N GLY A 458 13.31 14.78 -39.19
CA GLY A 458 13.11 15.88 -38.28
C GLY A 458 14.26 16.02 -37.30
N PHE A 459 14.70 17.25 -37.04
CA PHE A 459 15.57 17.55 -35.90
C PHE A 459 14.71 18.15 -34.79
N VAL A 460 14.75 17.55 -33.59
CA VAL A 460 13.96 18.00 -32.45
C VAL A 460 14.88 18.50 -31.35
N MET A 461 14.64 19.73 -30.89
CA MET A 461 15.34 20.32 -29.76
C MET A 461 14.34 20.86 -28.73
N LYS A 462 14.40 20.31 -27.52
CA LYS A 462 13.58 20.73 -26.38
C LYS A 462 14.44 21.59 -25.44
N ARG A 463 14.05 22.84 -25.22
CA ARG A 463 14.78 23.75 -24.32
C ARG A 463 13.81 24.62 -23.54
N LYS A 464 13.93 24.65 -22.21
CA LYS A 464 13.27 25.67 -21.38
C LYS A 464 13.99 27.00 -21.60
N ALA A 465 13.29 27.98 -22.15
CA ALA A 465 13.82 29.32 -22.36
C ALA A 465 12.75 30.36 -22.00
N PRO A 466 13.09 31.41 -21.24
CA PRO A 466 12.15 32.48 -20.89
C PRO A 466 11.80 33.38 -22.08
N THR A 467 12.46 33.24 -23.23
CA THR A 467 12.21 34.06 -24.42
C THR A 467 12.55 33.27 -25.70
N LEU A 468 11.74 33.40 -26.75
CA LEU A 468 11.90 32.68 -28.03
C LEU A 468 13.30 32.87 -28.66
N LYS A 469 13.86 34.10 -28.55
CA LYS A 469 15.22 34.44 -29.03
C LYS A 469 16.33 33.61 -28.36
N MET A 470 16.12 33.08 -27.16
CA MET A 470 17.11 32.26 -26.46
C MET A 470 17.13 30.81 -26.95
N LEU A 471 16.15 30.36 -27.72
CA LEU A 471 16.13 29.01 -28.28
C LEU A 471 17.26 28.82 -29.32
N PHE A 472 17.53 29.86 -30.12
CA PHE A 472 18.47 29.83 -31.27
C PHE A 472 19.87 30.36 -30.98
N ARG A 473 20.15 30.84 -29.76
CA ARG A 473 21.46 31.42 -29.43
C ARG A 473 22.46 30.31 -29.08
N SER A 474 23.53 30.19 -29.88
CA SER A 474 24.64 29.27 -29.66
C SER A 474 25.39 29.61 -28.37
N PHE A 475 25.66 28.59 -27.54
CA PHE A 475 26.40 28.75 -26.30
C PHE A 475 27.91 28.77 -26.60
N LYS A 476 28.57 29.90 -26.33
CA LYS A 476 29.95 29.85 -25.80
C LYS A 476 29.85 29.53 -24.30
N PRO A 477 30.62 28.57 -23.77
CA PRO A 477 30.62 28.28 -22.35
C PRO A 477 31.25 29.45 -21.58
N ARG A 478 30.49 30.07 -20.67
CA ARG A 478 31.08 30.91 -19.62
C ARG A 478 31.44 30.00 -18.45
N PHE A 479 32.74 29.83 -18.23
CA PHE A 479 33.26 29.44 -16.92
C PHE A 479 32.72 30.43 -15.88
N LEU A 480 31.91 29.94 -14.94
CA LEU A 480 31.51 30.72 -13.78
C LEU A 480 32.61 30.59 -12.72
N ARG A 481 33.27 31.71 -12.42
CA ARG A 481 34.06 31.88 -11.19
C ARG A 481 33.11 31.75 -10.00
N ARG A 482 33.51 30.92 -9.04
CA ARG A 482 32.97 30.88 -7.68
C ARG A 482 33.30 32.21 -7.01
N ASP A 483 32.28 32.93 -6.56
CA ASP A 483 32.42 33.85 -5.43
C ASP A 483 31.40 33.45 -4.36
N SER A 484 31.94 33.22 -3.18
CA SER A 484 31.26 32.79 -1.96
C SER A 484 30.54 33.98 -1.35
N VAL A 485 29.24 33.88 -1.09
CA VAL A 485 28.56 34.78 -0.14
C VAL A 485 27.85 33.94 0.91
N LYS A 486 28.23 34.23 2.15
CA LYS A 486 27.86 33.58 3.42
C LYS A 486 26.46 34.05 3.83
N THR A 487 25.61 33.10 4.21
CA THR A 487 24.26 33.32 4.77
C THR A 487 24.36 33.80 6.22
N GLU A 488 23.68 34.90 6.56
CA GLU A 488 23.31 35.21 7.95
C GLU A 488 21.79 35.46 8.02
N LEU A 489 21.16 34.82 9.01
CA LEU A 489 19.72 34.84 9.33
C LEU A 489 19.37 36.09 10.17
N PRO A 490 18.17 36.69 10.05
CA PRO A 490 17.73 37.75 10.94
C PRO A 490 17.09 37.16 12.21
N THR A 491 17.43 37.72 13.38
CA THR A 491 16.74 37.47 14.66
C THR A 491 16.22 38.79 15.22
N ASP A 492 14.99 38.73 15.73
CA ASP A 492 14.18 39.80 16.33
C ASP A 492 14.87 40.72 17.35
N SER A 493 14.45 41.99 17.39
CA SER A 493 14.22 42.71 18.66
C SER A 493 13.28 43.91 18.44
N VAL A 494 12.14 43.88 19.14
CA VAL A 494 11.12 44.92 19.25
C VAL A 494 11.64 46.08 20.14
N PRO A 495 11.36 47.36 19.85
CA PRO A 495 11.73 48.46 20.74
C PRO A 495 10.64 48.74 21.80
N MET A 496 11.06 48.85 23.06
CA MET A 496 10.30 49.40 24.19
C MET A 496 10.44 50.93 24.22
N ILE A 497 9.32 51.62 24.47
CA ILE A 497 9.21 53.08 24.64
C ILE A 497 8.94 53.35 26.13
N GLU A 498 9.86 54.06 26.80
CA GLU A 498 9.72 54.91 28.00
C GLU A 498 11.17 55.33 28.37
N ASP A 499 11.53 56.53 28.80
CA ASP A 499 10.77 57.63 29.39
C ASP A 499 11.58 58.94 29.25
N LYS A 500 10.89 60.08 29.25
CA LYS A 500 11.47 61.44 29.16
C LYS A 500 12.00 61.89 30.52
N LYS A 501 13.21 62.46 30.56
CA LYS A 501 13.61 63.45 31.58
C LYS A 501 14.34 64.64 30.95
N GLU A 502 13.88 65.82 31.35
CA GLU A 502 14.37 67.17 31.06
C GLU A 502 15.60 67.55 31.90
N GLU A 503 16.15 68.73 31.55
CA GLU A 503 17.21 69.55 32.20
C GLU A 503 18.65 69.08 31.96
N THR A 504 19.64 69.91 31.60
CA THR A 504 19.91 71.37 31.64
C THR A 504 21.18 71.56 30.77
N ASP A 505 21.26 72.48 29.82
CA ASP A 505 21.74 73.88 29.93
C ASP A 505 23.22 74.07 29.49
N GLU A 506 23.52 75.30 29.08
CA GLU A 506 24.82 75.93 28.77
C GLU A 506 25.44 75.82 27.36
N THR A 507 25.11 76.85 26.58
CA THR A 507 26.00 77.71 25.77
C THR A 507 27.52 77.50 25.88
N LYS A 508 28.19 77.28 24.73
CA LYS A 508 28.98 78.31 24.02
C LYS A 508 29.43 77.86 22.64
#